data_AF-A0A962BM78-F1
#
_entry.id   AF-A0A962BM78-F1
#
_cell.length_a   1.000
_cell.length_b   1.000
_cell.length_c   1.000
_cell.angle_alpha   90.00
_cell.angle_beta   90.00
_cell.angle_gamma   90.00
#
_symmetry.space_group_name_H-M   'P 1'
#
loop_
_entity.id
_entity.type
_entity.pdbx_description
1 polymer ?
#
loop_
_entity_poly.entity_id
_entity_poly.type
_entity_poly.pdbx_seq_one_letter_code
_entity_poly.pdbx_strand_id
1 'polypeptide(L)'
;MAKVTKTFQYGNHQVTLETGEIARQATGSVIVKVDDTVLLVTAVGTKSPREGIDFFPLTVDYQEKFYAGGRIPGGFFKREGR
;
A
#
# COMPACT_ATOMS: atom_id res chain seq x y z
N MET A 1 -17.20 4.11 -4.30
CA MET A 1 -17.39 2.87 -3.52
C MET A 1 -17.64 3.25 -2.08
N ALA A 2 -18.50 2.50 -1.39
CA ALA A 2 -18.66 2.66 0.04
C ALA A 2 -17.41 2.12 0.76
N LYS A 3 -17.05 2.73 1.87
CA LYS A 3 -15.98 2.26 2.75
C LYS A 3 -16.38 0.90 3.34
N VAL A 4 -15.47 -0.06 3.27
CA VAL A 4 -15.63 -1.39 3.89
C VAL A 4 -14.46 -1.61 4.84
N THR A 5 -14.77 -1.94 6.09
CA THR A 5 -13.77 -2.16 7.15
C THR A 5 -13.98 -3.53 7.79
N LYS A 6 -12.89 -4.27 8.01
CA LYS A 6 -12.90 -5.52 8.76
C LYS A 6 -11.78 -5.52 9.79
N THR A 7 -12.14 -5.75 11.05
CA THR A 7 -11.19 -5.90 12.16
C THR A 7 -11.23 -7.32 12.69
N PHE A 8 -10.06 -7.86 13.03
CA PHE A 8 -9.91 -9.18 13.63
C PHE A 8 -8.65 -9.27 14.49
N GLN A 9 -8.61 -10.25 15.39
CA GLN A 9 -7.46 -10.54 16.23
C GLN A 9 -6.47 -11.44 15.50
N TYR A 10 -5.18 -11.12 15.54
CA TYR A 10 -4.10 -11.94 15.03
C TYR A 10 -3.00 -12.08 16.10
N GLY A 11 -3.03 -13.21 16.83
CA GLY A 11 -2.21 -13.38 18.02
C GLY A 11 -2.51 -12.29 19.06
N ASN A 12 -1.49 -11.52 19.42
CA ASN A 12 -1.63 -10.40 20.37
C ASN A 12 -1.98 -9.07 19.71
N HIS A 13 -2.07 -9.03 18.38
CA HIS A 13 -2.25 -7.80 17.61
C HIS A 13 -3.67 -7.67 17.09
N GLN A 14 -4.17 -6.43 17.01
CA GLN A 14 -5.43 -6.14 16.33
C GLN A 14 -5.14 -5.70 14.90
N VAL A 15 -5.73 -6.41 13.94
CA VAL A 15 -5.58 -6.11 12.51
C VAL A 15 -6.87 -5.50 11.99
N THR A 16 -6.76 -4.37 11.31
CA THR A 16 -7.87 -3.71 10.60
C THR A 16 -7.51 -3.56 9.13
N LEU A 17 -8.41 -4.01 8.27
CA LEU A 17 -8.34 -3.87 6.82
C LEU A 17 -9.45 -2.93 6.35
N GLU A 18 -9.11 -1.93 5.56
CA GLU A 18 -10.06 -0.95 5.04
C GLU A 18 -9.89 -0.74 3.53
N THR A 19 -10.99 -0.68 2.79
CA THR A 19 -11.01 -0.41 1.35
C THR A 19 -12.19 0.46 0.93
N GLY A 20 -12.17 0.98 -0.30
CA GLY A 20 -13.26 1.73 -0.93
C GLY A 20 -13.17 3.26 -0.82
N GLU A 21 -12.34 3.78 0.08
CA GLU A 21 -12.18 5.22 0.31
C GLU A 21 -10.93 5.81 -0.37
N ILE A 22 -9.75 5.20 -0.16
CA ILE A 22 -8.46 5.69 -0.64
C ILE A 22 -8.01 4.98 -1.93
N ALA A 23 -7.35 5.72 -2.84
CA ALA A 23 -6.77 5.18 -4.09
C ALA A 23 -7.76 4.42 -4.99
N ARG A 24 -9.02 4.89 -5.08
CA ARG A 24 -10.15 4.23 -5.76
C ARG A 24 -9.96 3.95 -7.27
N GLN A 25 -8.92 4.50 -7.91
CA GLN A 25 -8.62 4.26 -9.31
C GLN A 25 -7.69 3.05 -9.53
N ALA A 26 -6.98 2.60 -8.49
CA ALA A 26 -6.22 1.36 -8.57
C ALA A 26 -7.18 0.17 -8.76
N THR A 27 -6.69 -0.93 -9.34
CA THR A 27 -7.48 -2.16 -9.48
C THR A 27 -7.87 -2.71 -8.11
N GLY A 28 -7.00 -2.57 -7.12
CA GLY A 28 -7.30 -2.79 -5.70
C GLY A 28 -6.48 -1.87 -4.81
N SER A 29 -7.06 -1.47 -3.67
CA SER A 29 -6.37 -0.72 -2.62
C SER A 29 -6.88 -1.14 -1.25
N VAL A 30 -5.96 -1.27 -0.28
CA VAL A 30 -6.27 -1.58 1.11
C VAL A 30 -5.39 -0.74 2.04
N ILE A 31 -6.01 -0.07 3.00
CA ILE A 31 -5.31 0.42 4.18
C ILE A 31 -5.26 -0.73 5.19
N VAL A 32 -4.07 -1.17 5.53
CA VAL A 32 -3.81 -2.19 6.55
C VAL A 32 -3.29 -1.49 7.79
N LYS A 33 -3.95 -1.72 8.93
CA LYS A 33 -3.49 -1.24 10.23
C LYS A 33 -3.27 -2.43 11.15
N VAL A 34 -2.09 -2.50 11.74
CA VAL A 34 -1.74 -3.46 12.79
C VAL A 34 -1.24 -2.66 13.97
N ASP A 35 -2.05 -2.60 15.03
CA ASP A 35 -1.85 -1.71 16.16
C ASP A 35 -1.59 -0.27 15.68
N ASP A 36 -0.40 0.31 15.91
CA ASP A 36 -0.06 1.67 15.48
C ASP A 36 0.58 1.77 14.08
N THR A 37 0.92 0.63 13.46
CA THR A 37 1.56 0.59 12.15
C THR A 37 0.51 0.60 11.04
N VAL A 38 0.66 1.49 10.06
CA VAL A 38 -0.29 1.65 8.95
C VAL A 38 0.42 1.55 7.60
N LEU A 39 -0.12 0.73 6.70
CA LEU A 39 0.34 0.59 5.32
C LEU A 39 -0.81 0.89 4.36
N LEU A 40 -0.53 1.67 3.31
CA LEU A 40 -1.37 1.74 2.13
C LEU A 40 -0.80 0.80 1.07
N VAL A 41 -1.55 -0.24 0.72
CA VAL A 41 -1.18 -1.20 -0.33
C VAL A 41 -2.10 -1.01 -1.51
N THR A 42 -1.51 -0.84 -2.71
CA THR A 42 -2.25 -0.73 -3.97
C THR A 42 -1.77 -1.79 -4.96
N ALA A 43 -2.68 -2.26 -5.79
CA ALA A 43 -2.40 -3.19 -6.88
C ALA A 43 -3.04 -2.67 -8.17
N VAL A 44 -2.28 -2.71 -9.26
CA VAL A 44 -2.74 -2.33 -10.60
C VAL A 44 -2.42 -3.45 -11.57
N GLY A 45 -3.46 -4.02 -12.17
CA GLY A 45 -3.34 -5.01 -13.23
C GLY A 45 -3.85 -4.45 -14.55
N THR A 46 -3.11 -4.69 -15.65
CA THR A 46 -3.61 -4.37 -16.99
C THR A 46 -4.74 -5.34 -17.35
N LYS A 47 -5.76 -4.85 -18.06
CA LYS A 47 -6.90 -5.70 -18.48
C LYS A 47 -6.51 -6.73 -19.53
N SER A 48 -5.49 -6.42 -20.33
CA SER A 48 -4.95 -7.27 -21.38
C SER A 48 -3.43 -7.41 -21.23
N PRO A 49 -2.86 -8.56 -21.61
CA PRO A 49 -1.43 -8.75 -21.66
C PRO A 49 -0.81 -7.85 -22.74
N ARG A 50 0.48 -7.51 -22.57
CA ARG A 50 1.24 -6.80 -23.61
C ARG A 50 1.51 -7.77 -24.77
N GLU A 51 1.41 -7.29 -26.00
CA GLU A 51 1.73 -8.10 -27.18
C GLU A 51 3.20 -8.54 -27.14
N GLY A 52 3.45 -9.80 -27.54
CA GLY A 52 4.80 -10.36 -27.61
C GLY A 52 5.45 -10.68 -26.26
N ILE A 53 4.71 -10.65 -25.15
CA ILE A 53 5.25 -11.01 -23.85
C ILE A 53 5.35 -12.54 -23.67
N ASP A 54 6.51 -13.00 -23.20
CA ASP A 54 6.83 -14.42 -22.95
C ASP A 54 7.02 -14.74 -21.46
N PHE A 55 6.86 -13.75 -20.57
CA PHE A 55 6.98 -13.88 -19.12
C PHE A 55 5.87 -13.11 -18.38
N PHE A 56 5.78 -13.30 -17.06
CA PHE A 56 4.83 -12.58 -16.22
C PHE A 56 5.50 -11.34 -15.57
N PRO A 57 5.14 -10.10 -15.97
CA PRO A 57 5.78 -8.90 -15.47
C PRO A 57 5.12 -8.46 -14.16
N LEU A 58 5.67 -8.94 -13.04
CA LEU A 58 5.26 -8.54 -11.70
C LEU A 58 6.36 -7.71 -11.04
N THR A 59 6.00 -6.50 -10.61
CA THR A 59 6.85 -5.62 -9.80
C THR A 59 6.15 -5.36 -8.47
N VAL A 60 6.92 -5.37 -7.39
CA VAL A 60 6.46 -4.99 -6.05
C VAL A 60 7.40 -3.89 -5.55
N ASP A 61 6.84 -2.70 -5.37
CA ASP A 61 7.55 -1.55 -4.81
C ASP A 61 7.14 -1.37 -3.35
N TYR A 62 8.13 -1.37 -2.46
CA TYR A 62 7.95 -1.07 -1.04
C TYR A 62 8.67 0.25 -0.71
N GLN A 63 7.93 1.18 -0.09
CA GLN A 63 8.50 2.46 0.33
C GLN A 63 8.06 2.81 1.75
N GLU A 64 9.02 3.03 2.62
CA GLU A 64 8.80 3.65 3.93
C GLU A 64 8.83 5.18 3.81
N LYS A 65 7.94 5.84 4.53
CA LYS A 65 7.90 7.30 4.60
C LYS A 65 8.47 7.75 5.93
N PHE A 66 9.41 8.69 5.92
CA PHE A 66 10.03 9.19 7.15
C PHE A 66 9.00 9.82 8.10
N TYR A 67 7.95 10.44 7.55
CA TYR A 67 6.86 11.00 8.34
C TYR A 67 6.12 9.94 9.16
N ALA A 68 6.14 8.65 8.77
CA ALA A 68 5.49 7.58 9.52
C ALA A 68 6.11 7.42 10.91
N GLY A 69 7.42 7.71 11.05
CA GLY A 69 8.11 7.78 12.33
C GLY A 69 8.28 9.20 12.89
N GLY A 70 7.59 10.21 12.33
CA GLY A 70 7.71 11.60 12.75
C GLY A 70 9.07 12.25 12.43
N ARG A 71 9.77 11.75 11.41
CA ARG A 71 11.11 12.24 11.03
C ARG A 71 11.07 13.02 9.72
N ILE A 72 11.94 14.01 9.60
CA ILE A 72 12.23 14.70 8.33
C ILE A 72 13.36 13.92 7.63
N PRO A 73 13.25 13.65 6.31
CA PRO A 73 14.33 12.99 5.58
C PRO A 73 15.64 13.79 5.69
N GLY A 74 16.74 13.09 5.99
CA GLY A 74 18.08 13.69 6.05
C GLY A 74 18.64 14.07 4.67
N GLY A 75 19.72 14.85 4.65
CA GLY A 75 20.43 15.23 3.42
C GLY A 75 19.93 16.52 2.77
N PHE A 76 20.58 16.92 1.67
CA PHE A 76 20.33 18.22 1.00
C PHE A 76 18.90 18.35 0.44
N PHE A 77 18.39 17.29 -0.18
CA PHE A 77 17.09 17.32 -0.87
C PHE A 77 15.88 17.13 0.04
N LYS A 78 16.07 16.70 1.30
CA LYS A 78 14.99 16.47 2.30
C LYS A 78 13.79 15.69 1.74
N ARG A 79 14.04 14.69 0.90
CA ARG A 79 13.02 13.86 0.25
C ARG A 79 13.38 12.39 0.41
N GLU A 80 12.36 11.53 0.42
CA GLU A 80 12.56 10.09 0.28
C GLU A 80 13.38 9.80 -1.00
N GLY A 81 14.38 8.94 -0.85
CA GLY A 81 15.23 8.46 -1.93
C GLY A 81 14.53 7.48 -2.86
N ARG A 82 15.32 6.88 -3.75
CA ARG A 82 14.95 5.65 -4.47
C ARG A 82 15.46 4.46 -3.68
#